data_AF-A0ABD5YM04-F1
#
_entry.id   AF-A0ABD5YM04-F1
#
_cell.length_a   1.000
_cell.length_b   1.000
_cell.length_c   1.000
_cell.angle_alpha   90.00
_cell.angle_beta   90.00
_cell.angle_gamma   90.00
#
_symmetry.space_group_name_H-M   'P 1'
#
loop_
_entity.id
_entity.type
_entity.pdbx_description
1 polymer ?
#
loop_
_entity_poly.entity_id
_entity_poly.type
_entity_poly.pdbx_seq_one_letter_code
_entity_poly.pdbx_strand_id
1 'polypeptide(L)' 'MTEDTNGDDVADLTRTTIELDREVWREVRSDAVADGVNVSEKLEEVLVDYYGLEG' A
#
# COMPACT_ATOMS: atom_id res chain seq x y z
N MET A 1 -2.08 4.19 25.56
CA MET A 1 -3.00 4.08 24.41
C MET A 1 -2.74 5.34 23.62
N THR A 2 -1.85 5.28 22.63
CA THR A 2 -1.57 6.43 21.76
C THR A 2 -2.64 6.41 20.67
N GLU A 3 -3.58 7.33 20.80
CA GLU A 3 -4.51 7.69 19.73
C GLU A 3 -3.72 8.53 18.72
N ASP A 4 -3.23 7.87 17.67
CA ASP A 4 -2.60 8.55 16.54
C ASP A 4 -3.66 9.39 15.82
N THR A 5 -3.54 10.69 16.01
CA THR A 5 -4.41 11.71 15.43
C THR A 5 -3.88 12.09 14.06
N ASN A 6 -4.38 11.45 12.99
CA ASN A 6 -4.31 11.94 11.61
C ASN A 6 -5.77 12.00 11.13
N GLY A 7 -6.41 13.14 10.92
CA GLY A 7 -5.94 14.25 10.11
C GLY A 7 -6.54 14.12 8.71
N ASP A 8 -7.87 14.25 8.60
CA ASP A 8 -8.73 14.68 7.48
C ASP A 8 -8.45 14.28 6.00
N ASP A 9 -7.48 13.42 5.69
CA ASP A 9 -7.18 12.93 4.31
C ASP A 9 -7.38 11.40 4.17
N VAL A 10 -7.86 10.75 5.23
CA VAL A 10 -8.01 9.28 5.34
C VAL A 10 -9.40 8.81 4.89
N ALA A 11 -10.24 9.70 4.34
CA ALA A 11 -11.68 9.46 4.21
C ALA A 11 -12.05 8.33 3.22
N ASP A 12 -11.18 8.01 2.26
CA ASP A 12 -11.46 7.00 1.21
C ASP A 12 -10.55 5.76 1.26
N LEU A 13 -9.79 5.56 2.35
CA LEU A 13 -8.93 4.38 2.47
C LEU A 13 -9.68 3.21 3.12
N THR A 14 -9.76 2.09 2.41
CA THR A 14 -10.27 0.83 2.97
C THR A 14 -9.13 -0.03 3.51
N ARG A 15 -9.13 -0.30 4.81
CA ARG A 15 -8.16 -1.21 5.42
C ARG A 15 -8.55 -2.66 5.14
N THR A 16 -7.70 -3.37 4.42
CA THR A 16 -7.88 -4.81 4.13
C THR A 16 -6.64 -5.61 4.50
N THR A 17 -6.83 -6.89 4.81
CA THR A 17 -5.75 -7.87 4.98
C THR A 17 -5.83 -8.82 3.79
N ILE A 18 -4.74 -8.95 3.04
CA ILE A 18 -4.65 -9.86 1.89
C ILE A 18 -3.57 -10.91 2.13
N GLU A 19 -3.79 -12.11 1.60
CA GLU A 19 -2.78 -13.15 1.53
C GLU A 19 -2.10 -13.06 0.16
N LEU A 20 -0.77 -13.05 0.17
CA LEU A 20 0.06 -12.95 -1.01
C LEU A 20 1.07 -14.10 -1.05
N ASP A 21 1.43 -14.52 -2.25
CA ASP A 21 2.57 -15.40 -2.44
C ASP A 21 3.84 -14.76 -1.88
N ARG A 22 4.69 -15.59 -1.25
CA ARG A 22 5.90 -15.12 -0.59
C ARG A 22 6.86 -14.39 -1.54
N GLU A 23 6.93 -14.83 -2.79
CA GLU A 23 7.77 -14.21 -3.81
C GLU A 23 7.23 -12.83 -4.19
N VAL A 24 5.92 -12.71 -4.44
CA VAL A 24 5.25 -11.43 -4.71
C VAL A 24 5.47 -10.44 -3.56
N TRP A 25 5.26 -10.89 -2.32
CA TRP A 25 5.50 -10.06 -1.13
C TRP A 25 6.96 -9.57 -1.04
N ARG A 26 7.93 -10.41 -1.41
CA ARG A 26 9.34 -10.04 -1.36
C ARG A 26 9.65 -8.92 -2.36
N GLU A 27 9.13 -9.01 -3.58
CA GLU A 27 9.37 -7.99 -4.62
C GLU A 27 8.69 -6.66 -4.23
N VAL A 28 7.40 -6.67 -3.88
CA VAL A 28 6.68 -5.44 -3.46
C VAL A 28 7.37 -4.76 -2.27
N ARG A 29 7.83 -5.55 -1.28
CA ARG A 29 8.56 -5.02 -0.13
C ARG A 29 9.93 -4.46 -0.53
N SER A 30 10.63 -5.12 -1.46
CA SER A 30 11.93 -4.64 -1.95
C SER A 30 11.78 -3.28 -2.63
N ASP A 31 10.78 -3.13 -3.49
CA ASP A 31 10.53 -1.90 -4.23
C ASP A 31 10.11 -0.77 -3.29
N ALA A 32 9.22 -1.05 -2.32
CA ALA A 32 8.83 -0.06 -1.31
C ALA A 32 10.04 0.47 -0.52
N VAL A 33 10.99 -0.42 -0.17
CA VAL A 33 12.23 -0.03 0.51
C VAL A 33 13.14 0.80 -0.40
N ALA A 34 13.24 0.45 -1.67
CA ALA A 34 14.04 1.20 -2.65
C ALA A 34 13.48 2.61 -2.87
N ASP A 35 12.16 2.75 -2.91
CA ASP A 35 11.43 4.00 -3.13
C ASP A 35 11.27 4.82 -1.83
N GLY A 36 11.55 4.22 -0.67
CA GLY A 36 11.43 4.87 0.64
C GLY A 36 9.98 5.09 1.11
N VAL A 37 9.04 4.31 0.59
CA VAL A 37 7.59 4.40 0.86
C VAL A 37 7.10 3.21 1.71
N ASN A 38 5.88 3.29 2.24
CA ASN A 38 5.29 2.14 2.91
C ASN A 38 4.89 1.06 1.91
N VAL A 39 4.93 -0.21 2.36
CA VAL A 39 4.52 -1.34 1.53
C VAL A 39 3.07 -1.24 1.07
N SER A 40 2.19 -0.64 1.87
CA SER A 40 0.80 -0.39 1.48
C SER A 40 0.68 0.61 0.32
N GLU A 41 1.52 1.64 0.29
CA GLU A 41 1.55 2.64 -0.80
C GLU A 41 2.07 1.98 -2.08
N LYS A 42 3.16 1.22 -2.01
CA LYS A 42 3.69 0.48 -3.16
C LYS A 42 2.70 -0.55 -3.69
N LEU A 43 2.00 -1.24 -2.80
CA LEU A 43 0.98 -2.20 -3.19
C LEU A 43 -0.21 -1.52 -3.87
N GLU A 44 -0.64 -0.34 -3.39
CA GLU A 44 -1.69 0.45 -4.03
C GLU A 44 -1.28 0.87 -5.44
N GLU A 45 -0.05 1.34 -5.66
CA GLU A 45 0.47 1.67 -6.99
C GLU A 45 0.36 0.48 -7.95
N VAL A 46 0.76 -0.72 -7.51
CA VAL A 46 0.67 -1.95 -8.30
C VAL A 46 -0.79 -2.31 -8.63
N LEU A 47 -1.71 -2.12 -7.69
CA LEU A 47 -3.14 -2.41 -7.91
C LEU A 47 -3.78 -1.39 -8.85
N VAL A 48 -3.45 -0.10 -8.71
CA VAL A 48 -3.90 0.98 -9.60
C VAL A 48 -3.44 0.73 -11.03
N ASP A 49 -2.17 0.39 -11.23
CA ASP A 49 -1.61 0.01 -12.54
C ASP A 49 -2.34 -1.23 -13.12
N TYR A 50 -2.47 -2.29 -12.32
CA TYR A 50 -3.11 -3.53 -12.75
C TYR A 50 -4.57 -3.34 -13.18
N TYR A 51 -5.34 -2.52 -12.46
CA TYR A 51 -6.73 -2.22 -12.80
C TYR A 51 -6.88 -1.06 -13.79
N GLY A 52 -5.80 -0.37 -14.17
CA GLY A 52 -5.83 0.78 -15.07
C GLY A 52 -6.61 1.97 -14.48
N LEU A 53 -6.47 2.20 -13.17
CA LEU A 53 -7.16 3.26 -12.44
C LEU A 53 -6.41 4.61 -12.47
N GLU A 54 -5.43 4.77 -13.35
CA GLU A 54 -4.77 6.06 -13.61
C GLU A 54 -5.79 7.04 -14.21
N GLY A 55 -6.26 7.98 -13.39
CA GLY A 55 -7.21 9.05 -13.75
C GLY A 55 -6.56 10.41 -13.85
#